data_AF-A0A527ZB09-F1
#
_entry.id   AF-A0A527ZB09-F1
#
_cell.length_a   1.000
_cell.length_b   1.000
_cell.length_c   1.000
_cell.angle_alpha   90.00
_cell.angle_beta   90.00
_cell.angle_gamma   90.00
#
_symmetry.space_group_name_H-M   'P 1'
#
loop_
_entity.id
_entity.type
_entity.pdbx_description
1 polymer ?
#
loop_
_entity_poly.entity_id
_entity_poly.type
_entity_poly.pdbx_seq_one_letter_code
_entity_poly.pdbx_strand_id
1 'polypeptide(L)' 'AKTWAQFILKFIVSHPSVTVAIPATTRVDHVRENLMAATGPLPDTAMRERMAAYVRDL' A
#
# COMPACT_ATOMS: atom_id res chain seq x y z
N ALA A 1 -1.38 6.59 5.78
CA ALA A 1 -0.93 5.25 6.22
C ALA A 1 -0.19 5.41 7.53
N LYS A 2 -0.29 4.42 8.43
CA LYS A 2 0.42 4.43 9.73
C LYS A 2 1.65 3.53 9.75
N THR A 3 1.74 2.57 8.81
CA THR A 3 2.86 1.63 8.71
C THR A 3 3.33 1.52 7.25
N TRP A 4 4.55 1.02 7.06
CA TRP A 4 5.12 0.79 5.73
C TRP A 4 4.34 -0.23 4.91
N ALA A 5 3.82 -1.28 5.55
CA ALA A 5 2.94 -2.25 4.90
C ALA A 5 1.70 -1.56 4.32
N GLN A 6 1.04 -0.68 5.09
CA GLN A 6 -0.10 0.09 4.60
C GLN A 6 0.27 1.03 3.46
N PHE A 7 1.43 1.70 3.53
CA PHE A 7 1.90 2.61 2.48
C PHE A 7 2.11 1.87 1.15
N ILE A 8 2.90 0.79 1.17
CA ILE A 8 3.26 0.04 -0.03
C ILE A 8 2.04 -0.68 -0.60
N LEU A 9 1.22 -1.33 0.24
CA LEU A 9 0.04 -2.03 -0.25
C LEU A 9 -0.98 -1.07 -0.87
N LYS A 10 -1.22 0.11 -0.28
CA LYS A 10 -2.07 1.15 -0.91
C LYS A 10 -1.50 1.61 -2.25
N PHE A 11 -0.18 1.73 -2.38
CA PHE A 11 0.45 2.00 -3.66
C PHE A 11 0.24 0.85 -4.66
N ILE A 12 0.31 -0.41 -4.25
CA ILE A 12 0.10 -1.54 -5.17
C ILE A 12 -1.36 -1.61 -5.62
N VAL A 13 -2.31 -1.68 -4.68
CA VAL A 13 -3.74 -1.96 -4.98
C VAL A 13 -4.46 -0.80 -5.64
N SER A 14 -3.91 0.42 -5.62
CA SER A 14 -4.49 1.57 -6.32
C SER A 14 -4.20 1.61 -7.82
N HIS A 15 -3.35 0.71 -8.34
CA HIS A 15 -3.03 0.73 -9.75
C HIS A 15 -4.19 0.11 -10.54
N PRO A 16 -4.73 0.75 -11.58
CA PRO A 16 -5.91 0.25 -12.29
C PRO A 16 -5.70 -1.13 -12.94
N SER A 17 -4.46 -1.51 -13.25
CA SER A 17 -4.13 -2.84 -13.79
C SER A 17 -3.92 -3.94 -12.74
N VAL A 18 -3.92 -3.60 -11.44
CA VAL A 18 -3.76 -4.60 -10.36
C VAL A 18 -5.14 -5.08 -9.93
N THR A 19 -5.38 -6.38 -10.05
CA THR A 19 -6.66 -7.00 -9.67
C THR A 19 -6.66 -7.53 -8.24
N VAL A 20 -5.52 -8.03 -7.77
CA VAL A 20 -5.35 -8.60 -6.43
C VAL A 20 -3.91 -8.43 -5.95
N ALA A 21 -3.74 -8.19 -4.65
CA ALA A 21 -2.45 -8.25 -3.97
C ALA A 21 -2.48 -9.36 -2.91
N ILE A 22 -1.46 -10.22 -2.88
CA ILE A 22 -1.37 -11.37 -1.97
C ILE A 22 -0.12 -11.19 -1.08
N PRO A 23 -0.24 -10.48 0.06
CA PRO A 23 0.90 -10.27 0.95
C PRO A 23 1.15 -11.51 1.83
N ALA A 24 2.32 -12.12 1.68
CA ALA A 24 2.73 -13.25 2.51
C ALA A 24 3.23 -12.77 3.89
N THR A 25 2.77 -13.43 4.95
CA THR A 25 3.27 -13.25 6.31
C THR A 25 2.93 -14.45 7.18
N THR A 26 3.78 -14.79 8.15
CA THR A 26 3.52 -15.80 9.19
C THR A 26 3.08 -15.17 10.52
N ARG A 27 3.03 -13.84 10.58
CA ARG A 27 2.80 -13.04 11.78
C ARG A 27 1.44 -12.36 11.75
N VAL A 28 0.64 -12.58 12.79
CA VAL A 28 -0.75 -12.08 12.89
C VAL A 28 -0.80 -10.55 12.95
N ASP A 29 0.16 -9.91 13.59
CA ASP A 29 0.28 -8.45 13.63
C ASP A 29 0.47 -7.85 12.23
N HIS A 30 1.32 -8.43 11.39
CA HIS A 30 1.45 -8.02 9.99
C HIS A 30 0.16 -8.23 9.18
N VAL A 31 -0.60 -9.31 9.45
CA VAL A 31 -1.91 -9.51 8.80
C VAL A 31 -2.83 -8.33 9.10
N ARG A 32 -2.88 -7.89 10.35
CA ARG A 32 -3.70 -6.72 10.73
C ARG A 32 -3.26 -5.46 10.00
N GLU A 33 -1.95 -5.21 9.91
CA GLU A 33 -1.43 -4.06 9.14
C GLU A 33 -1.78 -4.12 7.66
N ASN A 34 -1.64 -5.30 7.04
CA ASN A 34 -1.97 -5.53 5.63
C ASN A 34 -3.45 -5.25 5.36
N LEU A 35 -4.34 -5.75 6.23
CA LEU A 35 -5.78 -5.51 6.12
C LEU A 35 -6.13 -4.02 6.26
N MET A 36 -5.43 -3.27 7.11
CA MET A 36 -5.65 -1.83 7.23
C MET A 36 -5.34 -1.05 5.95
N ALA A 37 -4.53 -1.59 5.03
CA ALA A 37 -4.28 -0.97 3.72
C ALA A 37 -5.56 -0.84 2.87
N ALA A 38 -6.51 -1.75 3.06
CA ALA A 38 -7.80 -1.79 2.35
C ALA A 38 -8.87 -0.85 2.94
N THR A 39 -8.52 -0.02 3.92
CA THR A 39 -9.45 0.94 4.55
C THR A 39 -9.20 2.37 4.11
N GLY A 40 -10.24 3.20 4.01
CA GLY A 40 -10.14 4.60 3.60
C GLY A 40 -9.76 4.78 2.12
N PRO A 41 -9.49 6.03 1.68
CA PRO A 41 -9.20 6.32 0.29
C PRO A 41 -7.90 5.64 -0.18
N LEU A 42 -7.90 5.26 -1.46
CA LEU A 42 -6.71 4.82 -2.18
C LEU A 42 -6.07 6.02 -2.88
N PRO A 43 -4.73 6.02 -3.05
CA PRO A 43 -4.05 7.09 -3.76
C PRO A 43 -4.45 7.11 -5.24
N ASP A 44 -4.73 8.30 -5.75
CA ASP A 44 -4.90 8.55 -7.19
C ASP A 44 -3.53 8.61 -7.91
N THR A 45 -3.55 8.82 -9.22
CA THR A 45 -2.32 8.92 -10.04
C THR A 45 -1.33 9.95 -9.48
N ALA A 46 -1.80 11.14 -9.13
CA ALA A 46 -0.93 12.22 -8.62
C ALA A 46 -0.33 11.87 -7.25
N MET A 47 -1.09 11.23 -6.36
CA MET A 47 -0.57 10.74 -5.09
C MET A 47 0.43 9.59 -5.29
N ARG A 48 0.15 8.66 -6.21
CA ARG A 48 1.09 7.57 -6.53
C ARG A 48 2.44 8.11 -7.03
N GLU A 49 2.43 9.13 -7.88
CA GLU A 49 3.68 9.78 -8.34
C GLU A 49 4.47 10.39 -7.18
N ARG A 50 3.80 11.07 -6.25
CA ARG A 50 4.43 11.61 -5.03
C ARG A 50 5.00 10.51 -4.13
N MET A 51 4.27 9.41 -3.97
CA MET A 51 4.74 8.25 -3.21
C MET A 51 6.00 7.64 -3.85
N ALA A 52 6.02 7.52 -5.18
CA ALA A 52 7.18 6.99 -5.90
C ALA A 52 8.38 7.96 -5.84
N ALA A 53 8.15 9.28 -5.90
CA ALA A 53 9.20 10.28 -5.69
C ALA A 53 9.80 10.17 -4.28
N TYR A 54 8.95 10.13 -3.25
CA TYR A 54 9.38 9.94 -1.88
C TYR A 54 10.27 8.70 -1.70
N VAL A 55 9.89 7.56 -2.30
CA VAL A 55 10.68 6.33 -2.21
C VAL A 55 12.01 6.42 -2.98
N ARG A 56 12.09 7.19 -4.07
CA ARG A 56 13.35 7.41 -4.80
C ARG A 56 14.35 8.26 -4.01
N ASP A 57 13.85 9.11 -3.12
CA ASP A 57 14.66 10.06 -2.35
C ASP A 57 15.04 9.52 -0.95
N LEU A 58 14.71 8.26 -0.63
CA LEU A 58 15.10 7.56 0.59
C LEU A 58 16.46 6.88 0.45
#